data_AF-A0A6G3DB39-F1
#
_entry.id   AF-A0A6G3DB39-F1
#
_cell.length_a   1.000
_cell.length_b   1.000
_cell.length_c   1.000
_cell.angle_alpha   90.00
_cell.angle_beta   90.00
_cell.angle_gamma   90.00
#
_symmetry.space_group_name_H-M   'P 1'
#
loop_
_entity.id
_entity.type
_entity.pdbx_description
1 polymer ?
#
loop_
_entity_poly.entity_id
_entity_poly.type
_entity_poly.pdbx_seq_one_letter_code
_entity_poly.pdbx_strand_id
1 'polypeptide(L)'
;AARARSRAPRPAPDDDVLLDAPDDRLAPALVAAARGEHGPAAGLLAGTRENAEWDHRDRYATRLAAFARSRSEWLDTWRAAAPDDPDALLVAARLTVHRHWGSPARAELLRPVLPSLAAAAAAAGPADPVPWRTALDAARGARAGHAEFERLWEQAVRRSPHHYGSHVAALEYLAAASPDAHGECLDFAETAAQDAPEDALVRALPLHAALTCRTPAALRAHRPRLDAAADRAIALSA
;
A
#
# COMPACT_ATOMS: atom_id res chain seq x y z
N ALA A 1 5.12 62.71 -9.22
CA ALA A 1 6.15 61.79 -8.68
C ALA A 1 5.49 60.49 -8.22
N ALA A 2 5.45 59.46 -9.08
CA ALA A 2 4.98 58.13 -8.72
C ALA A 2 6.21 57.26 -8.40
N ARG A 3 6.33 56.77 -7.16
CA ARG A 3 7.42 55.88 -6.74
C ARG A 3 7.15 54.48 -7.27
N ALA A 4 7.96 54.04 -8.23
CA ALA A 4 8.04 52.64 -8.63
C ALA A 4 8.62 51.81 -7.46
N ARG A 5 7.84 50.85 -6.95
CA ARG A 5 8.34 49.85 -6.00
C ARG A 5 9.04 48.76 -6.83
N SER A 6 10.36 48.65 -6.67
CA SER A 6 11.13 47.55 -7.25
C SER A 6 10.67 46.23 -6.64
N ARG A 7 10.16 45.32 -7.47
CA ARG A 7 9.83 43.95 -7.07
C ARG A 7 11.14 43.17 -6.96
N ALA A 8 11.50 42.75 -5.75
CA ALA A 8 12.63 41.84 -5.54
C ALA A 8 12.41 40.55 -6.35
N PRO A 9 13.48 39.94 -6.91
CA PRO A 9 13.35 38.71 -7.67
C PRO A 9 12.89 37.58 -6.75
N ARG A 10 11.91 36.81 -7.21
CA ARG A 10 11.45 35.58 -6.55
C ARG A 10 12.65 34.62 -6.45
N PRO A 11 12.91 33.97 -5.31
CA PRO A 11 13.87 32.88 -5.27
C PRO A 11 13.46 31.83 -6.32
N ALA A 12 14.48 31.21 -6.94
CA ALA A 12 14.29 30.13 -7.88
C ALA A 12 13.40 29.04 -7.24
N PRO A 13 12.56 28.34 -8.01
CA PRO A 13 11.83 27.20 -7.47
C PRO A 13 12.88 26.18 -7.02
N ASP A 14 13.05 26.07 -5.70
CA ASP A 14 13.74 24.94 -5.06
C ASP A 14 13.13 23.65 -5.59
N ASP A 15 14.00 22.67 -5.81
CA ASP A 15 13.75 21.30 -6.24
C ASP A 15 12.30 20.85 -6.00
N ASP A 16 11.55 20.68 -7.10
CA ASP A 16 10.27 19.98 -7.09
C ASP A 16 10.54 18.55 -6.59
N VAL A 17 10.45 18.33 -5.28
CA VAL A 17 10.40 17.02 -4.66
C VAL A 17 9.17 16.34 -5.25
N LEU A 18 9.39 15.52 -6.28
CA LEU A 18 8.35 14.68 -6.84
C LEU A 18 8.00 13.66 -5.75
N LEU A 19 6.93 13.93 -5.01
CA LEU A 19 6.42 13.09 -3.90
C LEU A 19 6.15 11.62 -4.33
N ASP A 20 6.11 11.37 -5.65
CA ASP A 20 5.91 10.05 -6.27
C ASP A 20 7.16 9.50 -6.99
N ALA A 21 8.34 10.09 -6.86
CA ALA A 21 9.55 9.53 -7.46
C ALA A 21 9.82 8.11 -6.91
N PRO A 22 10.15 7.13 -7.77
CA PRO A 22 10.68 5.87 -7.30
C PRO A 22 11.99 6.14 -6.56
N ASP A 23 12.21 5.44 -5.44
CA ASP A 23 13.50 5.49 -4.75
C ASP A 23 14.61 4.84 -5.59
N ASP A 24 15.85 5.03 -5.13
CA ASP A 24 17.06 4.57 -5.83
C ASP A 24 17.10 3.04 -6.02
N ARG A 25 16.34 2.27 -5.24
CA ARG A 25 16.24 0.81 -5.37
C ARG A 25 15.23 0.42 -6.46
N LEU A 26 14.09 1.09 -6.52
CA LEU A 26 13.02 0.80 -7.48
C LEU A 26 13.27 1.39 -8.88
N ALA A 27 13.89 2.58 -8.97
CA ALA A 27 14.06 3.28 -10.23
C ALA A 27 14.82 2.43 -11.28
N PRO A 28 15.96 1.77 -10.96
CA PRO A 28 16.65 0.89 -11.91
C PRO A 28 15.78 -0.30 -12.37
N ALA A 29 14.97 -0.85 -11.47
CA ALA A 29 14.07 -1.96 -11.79
C ALA A 29 12.98 -1.54 -12.78
N LEU A 30 12.39 -0.35 -12.62
CA LEU A 30 11.40 0.18 -13.55
C LEU A 30 12.02 0.53 -14.92
N VAL A 31 13.24 1.06 -14.94
CA VAL A 31 13.97 1.34 -16.19
C VAL A 31 14.28 0.05 -16.95
N ALA A 32 14.68 -1.01 -16.27
CA ALA A 32 14.90 -2.33 -16.87
C ALA A 32 13.59 -2.96 -17.37
N ALA A 33 12.53 -2.91 -16.57
CA ALA A 33 11.20 -3.37 -16.97
C ALA A 33 10.69 -2.64 -18.22
N ALA A 34 10.97 -1.33 -18.35
CA ALA A 34 10.65 -0.55 -19.54
C ALA A 34 11.36 -1.03 -20.81
N ARG A 35 12.47 -1.76 -20.67
CA ARG A 35 13.23 -2.42 -21.75
C ARG A 35 12.86 -3.89 -21.93
N GLY A 36 11.88 -4.40 -21.17
CA GLY A 36 11.47 -5.81 -21.21
C GLY A 36 12.24 -6.73 -20.25
N GLU A 37 13.15 -6.20 -19.45
CA GLU A 37 14.02 -6.98 -18.57
C GLU A 37 13.41 -7.13 -17.17
N HIS A 38 13.29 -8.37 -16.67
CA HIS A 38 12.72 -8.65 -15.35
C HIS A 38 13.75 -8.87 -14.24
N GLY A 39 15.01 -9.15 -14.59
CA GLY A 39 16.07 -9.50 -13.63
C GLY A 39 16.21 -8.51 -12.46
N PRO A 40 16.28 -7.18 -12.71
CA PRO A 40 16.37 -6.20 -11.62
C PRO A 40 15.14 -6.15 -10.71
N ALA A 41 13.92 -6.35 -11.24
CA ALA A 41 12.71 -6.43 -10.43
C ALA A 41 12.68 -7.72 -9.57
N ALA A 42 13.11 -8.84 -10.15
CA ALA A 42 13.25 -10.12 -9.45
C ALA A 42 14.26 -10.01 -8.30
N GLY A 43 15.47 -9.51 -8.57
CA GLY A 43 16.50 -9.31 -7.55
C GLY A 43 16.07 -8.36 -6.43
N LEU A 44 15.35 -7.28 -6.77
CA LEU A 44 14.82 -6.34 -5.78
C LEU A 44 13.82 -7.01 -4.84
N LEU A 45 12.84 -7.74 -5.37
CA LEU A 45 11.81 -8.39 -4.56
C LEU A 45 12.38 -9.56 -3.75
N ALA A 46 13.28 -10.36 -4.34
CA ALA A 46 13.97 -11.42 -3.63
C ALA A 46 14.76 -10.88 -2.42
N GLY A 47 15.51 -9.79 -2.62
CA GLY A 47 16.26 -9.13 -1.54
C GLY A 47 15.35 -8.63 -0.41
N THR A 48 14.19 -8.03 -0.72
CA THR A 48 13.24 -7.64 0.34
C THR A 48 12.67 -8.83 1.11
N ARG A 49 12.46 -9.97 0.44
CA ARG A 49 11.94 -11.20 1.07
C ARG A 49 12.97 -11.86 1.98
N GLU A 50 14.23 -11.92 1.54
CA GLU A 50 15.33 -12.51 2.30
C GLU A 50 15.64 -11.73 3.58
N ASN A 51 15.51 -10.40 3.52
CA ASN A 51 15.77 -9.51 4.65
C ASN A 51 14.50 -9.16 5.46
N ALA A 52 13.36 -9.79 5.16
CA ALA A 52 12.07 -9.53 5.80
C ALA A 52 11.64 -8.04 5.79
N GLU A 53 12.00 -7.30 4.75
CA GLU A 53 11.64 -5.89 4.55
C GLU A 53 10.20 -5.77 3.99
N TRP A 54 9.22 -6.22 4.76
CA TRP A 54 7.85 -6.43 4.27
C TRP A 54 7.17 -5.16 3.73
N ASP A 55 7.37 -4.01 4.37
CA ASP A 55 6.81 -2.75 3.88
C ASP A 55 7.45 -2.30 2.56
N HIS A 56 8.76 -2.48 2.39
CA HIS A 56 9.43 -2.22 1.11
C HIS A 56 8.94 -3.18 0.02
N ARG A 57 8.80 -4.47 0.36
CA ARG A 57 8.28 -5.49 -0.54
C ARG A 57 6.87 -5.15 -1.02
N ASP A 58 5.98 -4.74 -0.12
CA ASP A 58 4.63 -4.31 -0.49
C ASP A 58 4.65 -3.09 -1.41
N ARG A 59 5.41 -2.06 -1.05
CA ARG A 59 5.56 -0.83 -1.83
C ARG A 59 6.09 -1.11 -3.24
N TYR A 60 7.15 -1.91 -3.37
CA TYR A 60 7.74 -2.26 -4.66
C TYR A 60 6.80 -3.12 -5.49
N ALA A 61 6.20 -4.15 -4.92
CA ALA A 61 5.27 -5.00 -5.65
C ALA A 61 4.04 -4.23 -6.14
N THR A 62 3.55 -3.27 -5.35
CA THR A 62 2.45 -2.36 -5.73
C THR A 62 2.84 -1.47 -6.91
N ARG A 63 4.03 -0.85 -6.88
CA ARG A 63 4.50 0.01 -7.96
C ARG A 63 4.86 -0.75 -9.24
N LEU A 64 5.46 -1.94 -9.11
CA LEU A 64 5.72 -2.84 -10.24
C LEU A 64 4.41 -3.29 -10.90
N ALA A 65 3.39 -3.63 -10.12
CA ALA A 65 2.07 -3.95 -10.65
C ALA A 65 1.40 -2.75 -11.34
N ALA A 66 1.52 -1.55 -10.78
CA ALA A 66 1.03 -0.32 -11.42
C ALA A 66 1.74 -0.07 -12.76
N PHE A 67 3.05 -0.27 -12.83
CA PHE A 67 3.82 -0.17 -14.08
C PHE A 67 3.37 -1.24 -15.10
N ALA A 68 3.24 -2.49 -14.66
CA ALA A 68 2.81 -3.62 -15.49
C ALA A 68 1.39 -3.48 -16.06
N ARG A 69 0.53 -2.63 -15.47
CA ARG A 69 -0.77 -2.29 -16.06
C ARG A 69 -0.63 -1.61 -17.41
N SER A 70 0.42 -0.83 -17.62
CA SER A 70 0.68 -0.11 -18.88
C SER A 70 1.65 -0.85 -19.81
N ARG A 71 2.55 -1.68 -19.26
CA ARG A 71 3.59 -2.44 -19.98
C ARG A 71 3.76 -3.81 -19.33
N SER A 72 3.02 -4.82 -19.78
CA SER A 72 3.02 -6.13 -19.13
C SER A 72 4.10 -7.09 -19.64
N GLU A 73 4.76 -6.76 -20.76
CA GLU A 73 5.61 -7.68 -21.52
C GLU A 73 6.77 -8.25 -20.69
N TRP A 74 7.39 -7.42 -19.85
CA TRP A 74 8.46 -7.84 -18.95
C TRP A 74 7.98 -8.84 -17.90
N LEU A 75 6.77 -8.64 -17.35
CA LEU A 75 6.16 -9.53 -16.37
C LEU A 75 5.67 -10.82 -17.02
N ASP A 76 5.11 -10.75 -18.22
CA ASP A 76 4.68 -11.92 -18.99
C ASP A 76 5.90 -12.80 -19.32
N THR A 77 7.02 -12.18 -19.69
CA THR A 77 8.31 -12.86 -19.92
C THR A 77 8.84 -13.49 -18.63
N TRP A 78 8.81 -12.78 -17.50
CA TRP A 78 9.23 -13.32 -16.20
C TRP A 78 8.41 -14.56 -15.83
N ARG A 79 7.08 -14.48 -15.92
CA ARG A 79 6.19 -15.61 -15.60
C ARG A 79 6.36 -16.79 -16.55
N ALA A 80 6.72 -16.56 -17.81
CA ALA A 80 7.02 -17.64 -18.75
C ALA A 80 8.35 -18.32 -18.43
N ALA A 81 9.37 -17.55 -18.03
CA ALA A 81 10.70 -18.06 -17.70
C ALA A 81 10.74 -18.80 -16.34
N ALA A 82 9.98 -18.32 -15.36
CA ALA A 82 9.92 -18.89 -14.01
C ALA A 82 8.47 -18.90 -13.48
N PRO A 83 7.64 -19.88 -13.88
CA PRO A 83 6.21 -19.92 -13.55
C PRO A 83 5.90 -19.98 -12.04
N ASP A 84 6.79 -20.61 -11.27
CA ASP A 84 6.65 -20.81 -9.83
C ASP A 84 7.43 -19.77 -9.00
N ASP A 85 7.97 -18.73 -9.64
CA ASP A 85 8.66 -17.64 -8.96
C ASP A 85 7.68 -16.89 -8.04
N PRO A 86 7.90 -16.87 -6.71
CA PRO A 86 6.96 -16.27 -5.76
C PRO A 86 6.83 -14.75 -5.96
N ASP A 87 7.87 -14.08 -6.44
CA ASP A 87 7.89 -12.63 -6.65
C ASP A 87 7.13 -12.26 -7.93
N ALA A 88 7.29 -13.05 -9.00
CA ALA A 88 6.50 -12.90 -10.22
C ALA A 88 5.00 -13.12 -9.95
N LEU A 89 4.66 -14.18 -9.20
CA LEU A 89 3.28 -14.49 -8.80
C LEU A 89 2.69 -13.36 -7.95
N LEU A 90 3.48 -12.78 -7.05
CA LEU A 90 3.05 -11.68 -6.20
C LEU A 90 2.72 -10.41 -7.01
N VAL A 91 3.57 -10.04 -7.97
CA VAL A 91 3.31 -8.89 -8.85
C VAL A 91 2.08 -9.13 -9.74
N ALA A 92 1.92 -10.35 -10.26
CA ALA A 92 0.77 -10.73 -11.07
C ALA A 92 -0.55 -10.70 -10.28
N ALA A 93 -0.53 -11.16 -9.03
CA ALA A 93 -1.66 -11.09 -8.11
C ALA A 93 -2.08 -9.63 -7.86
N ARG A 94 -1.12 -8.75 -7.56
CA ARG A 94 -1.39 -7.31 -7.41
C ARG A 94 -1.90 -6.66 -8.68
N LEU A 95 -1.33 -7.00 -9.84
CA LEU A 95 -1.78 -6.48 -11.13
C LEU A 95 -3.24 -6.87 -11.40
N THR A 96 -3.63 -8.11 -11.06
CA THR A 96 -5.01 -8.58 -11.17
C THR A 96 -5.96 -7.71 -10.36
N VAL A 97 -5.65 -7.46 -9.09
CA VAL A 97 -6.46 -6.57 -8.23
C VAL A 97 -6.52 -5.15 -8.80
N HIS A 98 -5.36 -4.62 -9.20
CA HIS A 98 -5.23 -3.26 -9.72
C HIS A 98 -6.02 -3.03 -11.02
N ARG A 99 -6.06 -4.03 -11.92
CA ARG A 99 -6.85 -3.98 -13.17
C ARG A 99 -8.36 -3.86 -12.91
N HIS A 100 -8.86 -4.49 -11.86
CA HIS A 100 -10.29 -4.44 -11.51
C HIS A 100 -10.66 -3.24 -10.64
N TRP A 101 -9.69 -2.56 -10.03
CA TRP A 101 -9.93 -1.55 -9.00
C TRP A 101 -10.75 -0.34 -9.46
N GLY A 102 -10.51 0.12 -10.70
CA GLY A 102 -11.20 1.27 -11.28
C GLY A 102 -12.54 0.95 -11.95
N SER A 103 -12.95 -0.33 -11.98
CA SER A 103 -14.18 -0.74 -12.65
C SER A 103 -15.41 -0.47 -11.77
N PRO A 104 -16.53 0.05 -12.32
CA PRO A 104 -17.82 0.06 -11.62
C PRO A 104 -18.28 -1.34 -11.19
N ALA A 105 -17.91 -2.37 -11.96
CA ALA A 105 -18.20 -3.77 -11.67
C ALA A 105 -17.11 -4.44 -10.80
N ARG A 106 -16.26 -3.66 -10.11
CA ARG A 106 -15.13 -4.16 -9.30
C ARG A 106 -15.49 -5.33 -8.40
N ALA A 107 -16.64 -5.26 -7.73
CA ALA A 107 -17.06 -6.32 -6.81
C ALA A 107 -17.32 -7.65 -7.53
N GLU A 108 -18.00 -7.61 -8.68
CA GLU A 108 -18.29 -8.79 -9.49
C GLU A 108 -17.02 -9.39 -10.12
N LEU A 109 -16.07 -8.55 -10.49
CA LEU A 109 -14.78 -8.97 -11.06
C LEU A 109 -13.84 -9.56 -10.01
N LEU A 110 -13.84 -9.04 -8.78
CA LEU A 110 -12.94 -9.49 -7.71
C LEU A 110 -13.44 -10.72 -6.94
N ARG A 111 -14.75 -10.90 -6.80
CA ARG A 111 -15.33 -12.10 -6.15
C ARG A 111 -14.79 -13.44 -6.69
N PRO A 112 -14.76 -13.70 -8.01
CA PRO A 112 -14.30 -14.98 -8.53
C PRO A 112 -12.79 -15.20 -8.40
N VAL A 113 -11.98 -14.13 -8.33
CA VAL A 113 -10.51 -14.26 -8.22
C VAL A 113 -10.02 -14.32 -6.78
N LEU A 114 -10.80 -13.83 -5.81
CA LEU A 114 -10.43 -13.81 -4.39
C LEU A 114 -9.98 -15.19 -3.85
N PRO A 115 -10.69 -16.31 -4.11
CA PRO A 115 -10.24 -17.62 -3.64
C PRO A 115 -8.86 -18.03 -4.17
N SER A 116 -8.56 -17.74 -5.45
CA SER A 116 -7.26 -18.02 -6.04
C SER A 116 -6.14 -17.16 -5.45
N LEU A 117 -6.42 -15.89 -5.16
CA LEU A 117 -5.48 -14.99 -4.48
C LEU A 117 -5.19 -15.46 -3.05
N ALA A 118 -6.22 -15.89 -2.31
CA ALA A 118 -6.05 -16.45 -0.97
C ALA A 118 -5.26 -17.78 -0.99
N ALA A 119 -5.51 -18.65 -1.97
CA ALA A 119 -4.75 -19.89 -2.15
C ALA A 119 -3.27 -19.61 -2.50
N ALA A 120 -3.01 -18.66 -3.40
CA ALA A 120 -1.64 -18.23 -3.72
C ALA A 120 -0.93 -17.63 -2.49
N ALA A 121 -1.64 -16.84 -1.68
CA ALA A 121 -1.09 -16.30 -0.43
C ALA A 121 -0.75 -17.41 0.59
N ALA A 122 -1.56 -18.46 0.67
CA ALA A 122 -1.27 -19.61 1.51
C ALA A 122 -0.04 -20.40 1.02
N ALA A 123 0.15 -20.50 -0.30
CA ALA A 123 1.30 -21.18 -0.91
C ALA A 123 2.62 -20.40 -0.79
N ALA A 124 2.57 -19.07 -0.64
CA ALA A 124 3.76 -18.21 -0.56
C ALA A 124 4.63 -18.39 0.70
N GLY A 125 4.17 -19.21 1.66
CA GLY A 125 4.92 -19.59 2.85
C GLY A 125 4.47 -18.89 4.15
N PRO A 126 5.15 -19.20 5.26
CA PRO A 126 4.67 -18.84 6.59
C PRO A 126 5.08 -17.44 7.05
N ALA A 127 6.01 -16.75 6.38
CA ALA A 127 6.59 -15.51 6.89
C ALA A 127 6.09 -14.24 6.17
N ASP A 128 5.73 -14.34 4.89
CA ASP A 128 5.47 -13.16 4.06
C ASP A 128 4.00 -12.66 4.22
N PRO A 129 3.74 -11.47 4.81
CA PRO A 129 2.39 -10.93 4.94
C PRO A 129 1.87 -10.32 3.62
N VAL A 130 2.76 -10.07 2.66
CA VAL A 130 2.51 -9.23 1.48
C VAL A 130 1.54 -9.86 0.46
N PRO A 131 1.51 -11.20 0.26
CA PRO A 131 0.44 -11.89 -0.45
C PRO A 131 -0.94 -11.77 0.24
N TRP A 132 -0.98 -11.87 1.57
CA TRP A 132 -2.22 -11.73 2.35
C TRP A 132 -2.79 -10.32 2.29
N ARG A 133 -1.92 -9.31 2.34
CA ARG A 133 -2.29 -7.91 2.06
C ARG A 133 -2.95 -7.76 0.67
N THR A 134 -2.49 -8.49 -0.34
CA THR A 134 -3.11 -8.48 -1.68
C THR A 134 -4.49 -9.13 -1.67
N ALA A 135 -4.67 -10.22 -0.92
CA ALA A 135 -5.97 -10.84 -0.71
C ALA A 135 -6.96 -9.95 0.07
N LEU A 136 -6.48 -9.18 1.07
CA LEU A 136 -7.29 -8.20 1.81
C LEU A 136 -7.84 -7.10 0.90
N ASP A 137 -7.00 -6.56 -0.01
CA ASP A 137 -7.46 -5.61 -1.02
C ASP A 137 -8.51 -6.22 -1.94
N ALA A 138 -8.28 -7.46 -2.41
CA ALA A 138 -9.26 -8.16 -3.23
C ALA A 138 -10.58 -8.38 -2.49
N ALA A 139 -10.54 -8.77 -1.21
CA ALA A 139 -11.72 -8.98 -0.38
C ALA A 139 -12.51 -7.69 -0.18
N ARG A 140 -11.83 -6.59 0.11
CA ARG A 140 -12.44 -5.27 0.21
C ARG A 140 -13.07 -4.83 -1.12
N GLY A 141 -12.35 -4.98 -2.23
CA GLY A 141 -12.86 -4.66 -3.56
C GLY A 141 -14.06 -5.53 -3.96
N ALA A 142 -14.06 -6.81 -3.57
CA ALA A 142 -15.14 -7.77 -3.73
C ALA A 142 -16.37 -7.50 -2.85
N ARG A 143 -16.25 -6.60 -1.85
CA ARG A 143 -17.20 -6.40 -0.75
C ARG A 143 -17.47 -7.69 0.02
N ALA A 144 -16.40 -8.41 0.37
CA ALA A 144 -16.48 -9.61 1.19
C ALA A 144 -17.13 -9.31 2.54
N GLY A 145 -17.90 -10.27 3.06
CA GLY A 145 -18.47 -10.19 4.39
C GLY A 145 -17.39 -10.23 5.48
N HIS A 146 -17.76 -9.79 6.68
CA HIS A 146 -16.85 -9.62 7.81
C HIS A 146 -16.03 -10.89 8.12
N ALA A 147 -16.67 -12.05 8.22
CA ALA A 147 -15.99 -13.31 8.55
C ALA A 147 -14.91 -13.71 7.53
N GLU A 148 -15.12 -13.46 6.24
CA GLU A 148 -14.11 -13.77 5.22
C GLU A 148 -12.95 -12.77 5.27
N PHE A 149 -13.24 -11.50 5.53
CA PHE A 149 -12.20 -10.49 5.71
C PHE A 149 -11.36 -10.78 6.96
N GLU A 150 -11.99 -11.10 8.08
CA GLU A 150 -11.34 -11.46 9.35
C GLU A 150 -10.42 -12.68 9.19
N ARG A 151 -10.87 -13.72 8.49
CA ARG A 151 -10.05 -14.90 8.18
C ARG A 151 -8.76 -14.54 7.43
N LEU A 152 -8.82 -13.63 6.47
CA LEU A 152 -7.63 -13.16 5.74
C LEU A 152 -6.75 -12.25 6.61
N TRP A 153 -7.37 -11.42 7.44
CA TRP A 153 -6.72 -10.51 8.36
C TRP A 153 -5.87 -11.25 9.39
N GLU A 154 -6.42 -12.29 10.02
CA GLU A 154 -5.70 -13.15 10.96
C GLU A 154 -4.44 -13.75 10.34
N GLN A 155 -4.48 -14.12 9.06
CA GLN A 155 -3.34 -14.68 8.35
C GLN A 155 -2.26 -13.64 8.07
N ALA A 156 -2.64 -12.39 7.80
CA ALA A 156 -1.70 -11.29 7.64
C ALA A 156 -1.02 -10.92 8.96
N VAL A 157 -1.80 -10.72 10.03
CA VAL A 157 -1.30 -10.32 11.35
C VAL A 157 -0.43 -11.40 11.98
N ARG A 158 -0.79 -12.69 11.81
CA ARG A 158 0.04 -13.81 12.29
C ARG A 158 1.46 -13.79 11.73
N ARG A 159 1.64 -13.28 10.52
CA ARG A 159 2.92 -13.25 9.81
C ARG A 159 3.73 -12.00 10.13
N SER A 160 3.04 -10.85 10.19
CA SER A 160 3.64 -9.59 10.60
C SER A 160 2.58 -8.72 11.29
N PRO A 161 2.59 -8.68 12.64
CA PRO A 161 1.60 -7.94 13.41
C PRO A 161 1.58 -6.43 13.12
N HIS A 162 2.68 -5.87 12.61
CA HIS A 162 2.86 -4.44 12.40
C HIS A 162 3.04 -4.06 10.92
N HIS A 163 2.74 -4.96 9.97
CA HIS A 163 2.86 -4.66 8.54
C HIS A 163 1.89 -3.56 8.12
N TYR A 164 2.42 -2.40 7.70
CA TYR A 164 1.65 -1.19 7.47
C TYR A 164 0.56 -1.38 6.41
N GLY A 165 0.91 -2.01 5.29
CA GLY A 165 -0.03 -2.22 4.18
C GLY A 165 -1.23 -3.09 4.54
N SER A 166 -1.05 -4.08 5.41
CA SER A 166 -2.17 -4.90 5.90
C SER A 166 -3.13 -4.07 6.76
N HIS A 167 -2.57 -3.29 7.69
CA HIS A 167 -3.34 -2.41 8.57
C HIS A 167 -4.11 -1.34 7.80
N VAL A 168 -3.50 -0.75 6.76
CA VAL A 168 -4.18 0.17 5.85
C VAL A 168 -5.37 -0.53 5.17
N ALA A 169 -5.21 -1.75 4.67
CA ALA A 169 -6.31 -2.48 4.03
C ALA A 169 -7.47 -2.77 5.01
N ALA A 170 -7.18 -3.08 6.28
CA ALA A 170 -8.17 -3.27 7.33
C ALA A 170 -8.90 -1.96 7.70
N LEU A 171 -8.15 -0.88 7.88
CA LEU A 171 -8.69 0.46 8.10
C LEU A 171 -9.62 0.89 6.97
N GLU A 172 -9.21 0.72 5.71
CA GLU A 172 -10.03 1.06 4.55
C GLU A 172 -11.27 0.17 4.41
N TYR A 173 -11.22 -1.08 4.89
CA TYR A 173 -12.39 -1.95 4.97
C TYR A 173 -13.38 -1.46 6.03
N LEU A 174 -12.89 -1.10 7.23
CA LEU A 174 -13.70 -0.55 8.32
C LEU A 174 -14.38 0.77 7.89
N ALA A 175 -13.63 1.68 7.30
CA ALA A 175 -14.15 2.96 6.81
C ALA A 175 -15.23 2.78 5.73
N ALA A 176 -15.12 1.74 4.89
CA ALA A 176 -16.10 1.44 3.87
C ALA A 176 -17.39 0.78 4.42
N ALA A 177 -17.34 0.21 5.63
CA ALA A 177 -18.47 -0.47 6.24
C ALA A 177 -19.52 0.51 6.80
N SER A 178 -19.10 1.69 7.25
CA SER A 178 -20.01 2.72 7.76
C SER A 178 -19.46 4.15 7.55
N PRO A 179 -20.25 5.07 6.97
CA PRO A 179 -19.87 6.48 6.82
C PRO A 179 -19.54 7.20 8.14
N ASP A 180 -20.07 6.71 9.26
CA ASP A 180 -19.90 7.31 10.59
C ASP A 180 -18.75 6.66 11.39
N ALA A 181 -18.03 5.69 10.82
CA ALA A 181 -16.94 4.95 11.47
C ALA A 181 -15.66 5.77 11.72
N HIS A 182 -15.72 7.10 11.69
CA HIS A 182 -14.55 7.98 11.86
C HIS A 182 -13.84 7.76 13.19
N GLY A 183 -14.60 7.71 14.28
CA GLY A 183 -14.08 7.43 15.62
C GLY A 183 -13.48 6.03 15.70
N GLU A 184 -14.21 5.02 15.22
CA GLU A 184 -13.75 3.62 15.19
C GLU A 184 -12.48 3.43 14.36
N CYS A 185 -12.36 4.13 13.23
CA CYS A 185 -11.16 4.12 12.39
C CYS A 185 -9.96 4.74 13.11
N LEU A 186 -10.15 5.83 13.83
CA LEU A 186 -9.10 6.43 14.66
C LEU A 186 -8.73 5.53 15.83
N ASP A 187 -9.71 4.91 16.51
CA ASP A 187 -9.48 4.01 17.65
C ASP A 187 -8.69 2.77 17.21
N PHE A 188 -9.06 2.17 16.08
CA PHE A 188 -8.31 1.07 15.45
C PHE A 188 -6.88 1.50 15.15
N ALA A 189 -6.71 2.65 14.50
CA ALA A 189 -5.41 3.12 14.07
C ALA A 189 -4.47 3.50 15.23
N GLU A 190 -5.02 4.13 16.28
CA GLU A 190 -4.28 4.49 17.49
C GLU A 190 -3.86 3.25 18.29
N THR A 191 -4.74 2.25 18.41
CA THR A 191 -4.40 0.98 19.06
C THR A 191 -3.25 0.30 18.31
N ALA A 192 -3.35 0.16 16.99
CA ALA A 192 -2.29 -0.43 16.18
C ALA A 192 -0.95 0.32 16.28
N ALA A 193 -1.00 1.66 16.39
CA ALA A 193 0.20 2.49 16.58
C ALA A 193 0.79 2.41 17.99
N GLN A 194 -0.04 2.20 19.02
CA GLN A 194 0.40 2.04 20.41
C GLN A 194 1.10 0.70 20.63
N ASP A 195 0.61 -0.37 19.99
CA ASP A 195 1.15 -1.72 20.13
C ASP A 195 2.43 -1.96 19.32
N ALA A 196 2.84 -1.00 18.48
CA ALA A 196 3.93 -1.17 17.53
C ALA A 196 5.29 -0.65 18.04
N PRO A 197 6.41 -1.27 17.61
CA PRO A 197 7.75 -0.74 17.81
C PRO A 197 7.90 0.70 17.29
N GLU A 198 8.81 1.47 17.90
CA GLU A 198 8.94 2.91 17.63
C GLU A 198 9.27 3.25 16.17
N ASP A 199 9.98 2.37 15.47
CA ASP A 199 10.41 2.49 14.09
C ASP A 199 9.41 1.89 13.07
N ALA A 200 8.33 1.25 13.55
CA ALA A 200 7.36 0.60 12.67
C ALA A 200 6.49 1.65 11.95
N LEU A 201 6.38 1.52 10.63
CA LEU A 201 5.57 2.41 9.79
C LEU A 201 4.09 2.45 10.20
N VAL A 202 3.56 1.40 10.83
CA VAL A 202 2.20 1.38 11.37
C VAL A 202 1.92 2.46 12.42
N ARG A 203 2.96 3.05 13.04
CA ARG A 203 2.78 4.22 13.89
C ARG A 203 2.26 5.46 13.16
N ALA A 204 2.36 5.50 11.82
CA ALA A 204 1.75 6.53 10.97
C ALA A 204 0.27 6.26 10.63
N LEU A 205 -0.28 5.10 11.00
CA LEU A 205 -1.65 4.70 10.65
C LEU A 205 -2.73 5.69 11.15
N PRO A 206 -2.63 6.33 12.33
CA PRO A 206 -3.58 7.37 12.75
C PRO A 206 -3.68 8.54 11.76
N LEU A 207 -2.55 8.93 11.14
CA LEU A 207 -2.56 9.97 10.11
C LEU A 207 -3.27 9.47 8.85
N HIS A 208 -3.09 8.20 8.50
CA HIS A 208 -3.82 7.59 7.40
C HIS A 208 -5.33 7.58 7.66
N ALA A 209 -5.76 7.17 8.87
CA ALA A 209 -7.17 7.17 9.28
C ALA A 209 -7.80 8.56 9.18
N ALA A 210 -7.07 9.58 9.62
CA ALA A 210 -7.49 10.98 9.48
C ALA A 210 -7.74 11.41 8.03
N LEU A 211 -6.90 10.96 7.09
CA LEU A 211 -7.02 11.29 5.68
C LEU A 211 -8.14 10.49 4.99
N THR A 212 -8.27 9.21 5.32
CA THR A 212 -9.31 8.32 4.77
C THR A 212 -10.70 8.75 5.21
N CYS A 213 -10.86 9.12 6.47
CA CYS A 213 -12.13 9.55 7.06
C CYS A 213 -12.23 11.09 7.08
N ARG A 214 -11.79 11.79 6.05
CA ARG A 214 -11.75 13.25 6.09
C ARG A 214 -13.12 13.86 5.79
N THR A 215 -13.83 14.31 6.83
CA THR A 215 -15.01 15.19 6.72
C THR A 215 -14.84 16.49 7.53
N PRO A 216 -15.43 17.63 7.11
CA PRO A 216 -15.35 18.88 7.87
C PRO A 216 -15.89 18.78 9.31
N ALA A 217 -16.81 17.84 9.57
CA ALA A 217 -17.29 17.56 10.91
C ALA A 217 -16.24 16.80 11.73
N ALA A 218 -15.69 15.70 11.19
CA ALA A 218 -14.67 14.91 11.87
C ALA A 218 -13.38 15.68 12.16
N LEU A 219 -12.93 16.53 11.22
CA LEU A 219 -11.76 17.39 11.41
C LEU A 219 -11.90 18.33 12.63
N ARG A 220 -13.11 18.80 12.92
CA ARG A 220 -13.39 19.64 14.08
C ARG A 220 -13.52 18.81 15.35
N ALA A 221 -14.22 17.68 15.28
CA ALA A 221 -14.48 16.82 16.43
C ALA A 221 -13.21 16.15 16.99
N HIS A 222 -12.24 15.82 16.14
CA HIS A 222 -11.06 15.04 16.51
C HIS A 222 -9.74 15.80 16.43
N ARG A 223 -9.76 17.13 16.37
CA ARG A 223 -8.55 17.94 16.12
C ARG A 223 -7.33 17.58 16.99
N PRO A 224 -7.45 17.39 18.32
CA PRO A 224 -6.29 17.00 19.14
C PRO A 224 -5.68 15.65 18.74
N ARG A 225 -6.51 14.69 18.31
CA ARG A 225 -6.05 13.38 17.83
C ARG A 225 -5.31 13.52 16.50
N LEU A 226 -5.78 14.41 15.63
CA LEU A 226 -5.16 14.70 14.33
C LEU A 226 -3.78 15.34 14.47
N ASP A 227 -3.66 16.31 15.39
CA ASP A 227 -2.38 16.97 15.68
C ASP A 227 -1.38 15.93 16.20
N ALA A 228 -1.79 15.08 17.16
CA ALA A 228 -0.95 13.99 17.66
C ALA A 228 -0.62 12.91 16.60
N ALA A 229 -1.50 12.68 15.63
CA ALA A 229 -1.23 11.79 14.51
C ALA A 229 -0.18 12.36 13.56
N ALA A 230 -0.25 13.68 13.29
CA ALA A 230 0.75 14.39 12.49
C ALA A 230 2.13 14.37 13.16
N ASP A 231 2.21 14.65 14.46
CA ASP A 231 3.46 14.63 15.23
C ASP A 231 4.16 13.26 15.16
N ARG A 232 3.39 12.16 15.31
CA ARG A 232 3.92 10.80 15.18
C ARG A 232 4.46 10.51 13.78
N ALA A 233 3.76 10.95 12.74
CA ALA A 233 4.19 10.75 11.35
C ALA A 233 5.45 11.55 11.01
N ILE A 234 5.59 12.76 11.55
CA ILE A 234 6.81 13.59 11.41
C ILE A 234 8.02 12.85 11.98
N ALA A 235 7.88 12.22 13.15
CA ALA A 235 8.97 11.47 13.78
C ALA A 235 9.47 10.27 12.96
N LEU A 236 8.63 9.72 12.08
CA LEU A 236 8.99 8.62 11.16
C LEU A 236 9.60 9.10 9.83
N SER A 237 9.53 10.41 9.57
CA SER A 237 10.04 11.04 8.34
C SER A 237 11.42 11.68 8.52
N ALA A 238 11.97 11.65 9.74
CA ALA A 238 13.28 12.18 10.11
C ALA A 238 14.37 11.11 9.95
#